data_AF-A0A2V8Q3C8-F1
#
_entry.id   AF-A0A2V8Q3C8-F1
#
_cell.length_a   1.000
_cell.length_b   1.000
_cell.length_c   1.000
_cell.angle_alpha   90.00
_cell.angle_beta   90.00
_cell.angle_gamma   90.00
#
_symmetry.space_group_name_H-M   'P 1'
#
loop_
_entity.id
_entity.type
_entity.pdbx_description
1 polymer ?
#
loop_
_entity_poly.entity_id
_entity_poly.type
_entity_poly.pdbx_seq_one_letter_code
_entity_poly.pdbx_strand_id
1 'polypeptide(L)'
;MPAMKNRELDLSEFPAGTVTEFTTLVCLACIFDIFTKQLNLAPRTAFSEIKRHTPAIEELTTRGAKRPYFDSDEKHPHCPYCGSAKRWLARFDTYCIEGGKTTDAPRRALLKKMPQSGDQFLVLEKKSDSRAVFFEWLDTLRLQLDLSNEHWLLEATRNYLERREPKTNWEEVFGAMRAVRRSNRLAEGWERDGGRLFLAPRIYSEALLIQYLVSRSQAHGGMTLEGRLTLMDLIRRLRYSGYLDQVGITEHEPGEVFEKLIDRLASTSDWSRDTSDRVIGSKKTTKKASRKSSKSRKSKTAGPAAPDEIIAERVKLHYIIDRRDFLEKAKSVYASYAA
;
A
#
# COMPACT_ATOMS: atom_id res chain seq x y z
N MET A 1 -5.37 -21.27 -12.91
CA MET A 1 -4.93 -21.05 -11.52
C MET A 1 -3.45 -20.76 -11.55
N PRO A 2 -2.98 -19.56 -11.20
CA PRO A 2 -1.57 -19.40 -10.87
C PRO A 2 -1.32 -20.29 -9.65
N ALA A 3 -0.28 -21.13 -9.71
CA ALA A 3 0.08 -22.00 -8.62
C ALA A 3 0.12 -21.17 -7.32
N MET A 4 -0.58 -21.61 -6.27
CA MET A 4 -0.38 -21.06 -4.94
C MET A 4 1.12 -21.16 -4.67
N LYS A 5 1.83 -20.03 -4.73
CA LYS A 5 3.18 -19.94 -4.16
C LYS A 5 3.03 -20.55 -2.77
N ASN A 6 3.79 -21.59 -2.42
CA ASN A 6 3.77 -22.17 -1.09
C ASN A 6 4.09 -21.04 -0.09
N ARG A 7 3.05 -20.38 0.40
CA ARG A 7 3.13 -19.27 1.33
C ARG A 7 3.27 -19.91 2.70
N GLU A 8 4.41 -19.68 3.34
CA GLU A 8 4.65 -20.19 4.69
C GLU A 8 3.92 -19.36 5.76
N LEU A 9 3.51 -18.13 5.43
CA LEU A 9 2.57 -17.33 6.23
C LEU A 9 1.16 -17.42 5.64
N ASP A 10 0.19 -17.76 6.49
CA ASP A 10 -1.23 -17.71 6.13
C ASP A 10 -1.74 -16.27 6.20
N LEU A 11 -2.08 -15.72 5.03
CA LEU A 11 -2.61 -14.37 4.87
C LEU A 11 -4.09 -14.37 4.45
N SER A 12 -4.77 -15.52 4.49
CA SER A 12 -6.15 -15.63 3.98
C SER A 12 -7.17 -14.83 4.79
N GLU A 13 -6.86 -14.54 6.06
CA GLU A 13 -7.71 -13.71 6.93
C GLU A 13 -7.64 -12.21 6.59
N PHE A 14 -6.67 -11.79 5.75
CA PHE A 14 -6.54 -10.40 5.34
C PHE A 14 -7.42 -10.08 4.14
N PRO A 15 -8.09 -8.91 4.14
CA PRO A 15 -8.83 -8.46 2.98
C PRO A 15 -7.91 -8.26 1.75
N ALA A 16 -8.40 -8.62 0.56
CA ALA A 16 -7.63 -8.47 -0.68
C ALA A 16 -7.18 -7.01 -0.90
N GLY A 17 -5.94 -6.83 -1.38
CA GLY A 17 -5.36 -5.50 -1.62
C GLY A 17 -4.92 -4.73 -0.36
N THR A 18 -5.05 -5.29 0.84
CA THR A 18 -4.55 -4.66 2.10
C THR A 18 -3.15 -5.12 2.51
N VAL A 19 -2.63 -6.14 1.83
CA VAL A 19 -1.29 -6.68 2.03
C VAL A 19 -0.51 -6.55 0.73
N THR A 20 0.64 -5.92 0.82
CA THR A 20 1.61 -5.79 -0.28
C THR A 20 2.77 -6.74 -0.03
N GLU A 21 3.06 -7.59 -1.02
CA GLU A 21 4.15 -8.57 -0.97
C GLU A 21 5.25 -8.16 -1.95
N PHE A 22 6.50 -8.18 -1.49
CA PHE A 22 7.67 -8.02 -2.35
C PHE A 22 8.85 -8.83 -1.81
N THR A 23 9.76 -9.18 -2.72
CA THR A 23 10.95 -9.97 -2.41
C THR A 23 12.19 -9.19 -2.81
N THR A 24 13.10 -9.00 -1.85
CA THR A 24 14.41 -8.39 -2.11
C THR A 24 15.50 -9.45 -1.93
N LEU A 25 16.50 -9.47 -2.81
CA LEU A 25 17.67 -10.34 -2.66
C LEU A 25 18.84 -9.58 -2.06
N VAL A 26 19.70 -10.30 -1.32
CA VAL A 26 20.98 -9.79 -0.83
C VAL A 26 22.12 -10.74 -1.20
N CYS A 27 23.24 -10.20 -1.68
CA CYS A 27 24.42 -11.02 -1.92
C CYS A 27 25.27 -11.15 -0.66
N LEU A 28 25.25 -12.35 -0.06
CA LEU A 28 26.00 -12.64 1.16
C LEU A 28 27.51 -12.63 0.94
N ALA A 29 28.00 -13.06 -0.22
CA ALA A 29 29.44 -13.01 -0.52
C ALA A 29 29.97 -11.58 -0.55
N CYS A 30 29.24 -10.66 -1.22
CA CYS A 30 29.64 -9.25 -1.20
C CYS A 30 29.59 -8.67 0.23
N ILE A 31 28.61 -9.05 1.06
CA ILE A 31 28.55 -8.64 2.47
C ILE A 31 29.75 -9.19 3.27
N PHE A 32 30.05 -10.48 3.15
CA PHE A 32 31.19 -11.10 3.82
C PHE A 32 32.51 -10.44 3.42
N ASP A 33 32.69 -10.11 2.13
CA ASP A 33 33.87 -9.41 1.64
C ASP A 33 34.01 -8.01 2.27
N ILE A 34 32.91 -7.26 2.44
CA ILE A 34 32.94 -5.97 3.15
C ILE A 34 33.44 -6.17 4.59
N PHE A 35 32.85 -7.10 5.34
CA PHE A 35 33.24 -7.30 6.75
C PHE A 35 34.65 -7.87 6.92
N THR A 36 35.07 -8.79 6.05
CA THR A 36 36.35 -9.51 6.22
C THR A 36 37.51 -8.78 5.55
N LYS A 37 37.34 -8.26 4.33
CA LYS A 37 38.44 -7.64 3.56
C LYS A 37 38.54 -6.13 3.80
N GLN A 38 37.41 -5.43 3.92
CA GLN A 38 37.43 -3.97 4.08
C GLN A 38 37.49 -3.57 5.55
N LEU A 39 36.74 -4.25 6.41
CA LEU A 39 36.68 -3.98 7.85
C LEU A 39 37.61 -4.87 8.69
N ASN A 40 38.38 -5.77 8.05
CA ASN A 40 39.36 -6.67 8.69
C ASN A 40 38.79 -7.49 9.87
N LEU A 41 37.52 -7.86 9.83
CA LEU A 41 36.94 -8.75 10.84
C LEU A 41 37.29 -10.21 10.56
N ALA A 42 37.57 -10.97 11.62
CA ALA A 42 37.68 -12.42 11.52
C ALA A 42 36.35 -13.03 10.99
N PRO A 43 36.38 -14.10 10.18
CA PRO A 43 35.17 -14.69 9.58
C PRO A 43 34.07 -15.02 10.60
N ARG A 44 34.45 -15.51 11.79
CA ARG A 44 33.50 -15.84 12.87
C ARG A 44 32.80 -14.59 13.43
N THR A 45 33.53 -13.49 13.54
CA THR A 45 33.00 -12.19 13.96
C THR A 45 32.08 -11.64 12.88
N ALA A 46 32.52 -11.66 11.61
CA ALA A 46 31.70 -11.25 10.46
C ALA A 46 30.38 -12.04 10.39
N PHE A 47 30.42 -13.36 10.56
CA PHE A 47 29.20 -14.18 10.61
C PHE A 47 28.26 -13.78 11.75
N SER A 48 28.81 -13.49 12.93
CA SER A 48 28.02 -13.08 14.09
C SER A 48 27.35 -11.72 13.86
N GLU A 49 28.04 -10.77 13.22
CA GLU A 49 27.48 -9.47 12.81
C GLU A 49 26.40 -9.64 11.74
N ILE A 50 26.66 -10.45 10.71
CA ILE A 50 25.68 -10.73 9.65
C ILE A 50 24.43 -11.40 10.20
N LYS A 51 24.55 -12.31 11.18
CA LYS A 51 23.37 -12.93 11.83
C LYS A 51 22.50 -11.89 12.55
N ARG A 52 23.10 -10.84 13.11
CA ARG A 52 22.42 -9.71 13.77
C ARG A 52 21.89 -8.67 12.78
N HIS A 53 22.19 -8.83 11.49
CA HIS A 53 21.80 -7.88 10.47
C HIS A 53 20.29 -7.68 10.43
N THR A 54 19.87 -6.44 10.62
CA THR A 54 18.47 -6.03 10.63
C THR A 54 18.30 -5.09 9.43
N PRO A 55 17.66 -5.53 8.33
CA PRO A 55 17.44 -4.66 7.18
C PRO A 55 16.49 -3.52 7.56
N ALA A 56 16.81 -2.30 7.14
CA ALA A 56 15.89 -1.18 7.32
C ALA A 56 14.77 -1.23 6.26
N ILE A 57 13.58 -0.72 6.58
CA ILE A 57 12.44 -0.67 5.64
C ILE A 57 12.86 0.02 4.34
N GLU A 58 13.57 1.14 4.43
CA GLU A 58 14.06 1.88 3.27
C GLU A 58 14.98 1.06 2.37
N GLU A 59 15.72 0.09 2.90
CA GLU A 59 16.62 -0.75 2.09
C GLU A 59 15.87 -1.81 1.31
N LEU A 60 14.72 -2.24 1.82
CA LEU A 60 13.88 -3.26 1.21
C LEU A 60 12.87 -2.64 0.23
N THR A 61 12.52 -1.37 0.40
CA THR A 61 11.49 -0.71 -0.42
C THR A 61 12.03 0.29 -1.45
N THR A 62 13.28 0.72 -1.35
CA THR A 62 13.84 1.72 -2.28
C THR A 62 14.34 1.05 -3.56
N ARG A 63 14.02 1.63 -4.73
CA ARG A 63 14.54 1.17 -6.04
C ARG A 63 16.05 1.32 -6.19
N GLY A 64 16.61 2.33 -5.52
CA GLY A 64 18.05 2.57 -5.46
C GLY A 64 18.72 1.66 -4.44
N ALA A 65 19.70 0.89 -4.90
CA ALA A 65 20.45 0.01 -4.02
C ALA A 65 21.29 0.79 -2.99
N LYS A 66 20.98 0.59 -1.71
CA LYS A 66 21.77 1.16 -0.60
C LYS A 66 22.93 0.27 -0.14
N ARG A 67 22.80 -1.03 -0.39
CA ARG A 67 23.69 -2.13 -0.01
C ARG A 67 23.67 -3.14 -1.17
N PRO A 68 24.35 -4.31 -1.13
CA PRO A 68 24.23 -5.32 -2.18
C PRO A 68 22.84 -6.03 -2.20
N TYR A 69 21.79 -5.25 -1.91
CA TYR A 69 20.39 -5.53 -2.14
C TYR A 69 20.03 -5.22 -3.58
N PHE A 70 19.14 -6.03 -4.14
CA PHE A 70 18.60 -5.82 -5.47
C PHE A 70 17.31 -6.60 -5.66
N ASP A 71 16.47 -6.09 -6.55
CA ASP A 71 15.27 -6.79 -7.00
C ASP A 71 15.67 -7.92 -7.94
N SER A 72 14.98 -9.05 -7.88
CA SER A 72 15.25 -10.17 -8.78
C SER A 72 13.96 -10.81 -9.24
N ASP A 73 13.67 -10.64 -10.53
CA ASP A 73 12.72 -11.44 -11.27
C ASP A 73 13.41 -12.70 -11.82
N GLU A 74 13.98 -13.57 -10.98
CA GLU A 74 14.56 -14.89 -11.35
C GLU A 74 15.63 -14.92 -12.49
N LYS A 75 15.93 -13.80 -13.14
CA LYS A 75 16.63 -13.66 -14.43
C LYS A 75 18.15 -13.63 -14.32
N HIS A 76 18.69 -13.42 -13.12
CA HIS A 76 20.12 -13.21 -12.95
C HIS A 76 20.78 -14.43 -12.29
N PRO A 77 21.61 -15.21 -13.03
CA PRO A 77 22.35 -16.33 -12.47
C PRO A 77 23.50 -15.89 -11.53
N HIS A 78 23.88 -14.61 -11.59
CA HIS A 78 24.99 -14.04 -10.84
C HIS A 78 24.59 -12.74 -10.14
N CYS A 79 25.30 -12.42 -9.05
CA CYS A 79 25.19 -11.15 -8.35
C CYS A 79 25.68 -9.99 -9.23
N PRO A 80 24.89 -8.91 -9.36
CA PRO A 80 25.27 -7.76 -10.19
C PRO A 80 26.46 -6.97 -9.63
N TYR A 81 26.80 -7.12 -8.35
CA TYR A 81 27.88 -6.37 -7.70
C TYR A 81 29.24 -7.07 -7.76
N CYS A 82 29.28 -8.35 -7.40
CA CYS A 82 30.54 -9.10 -7.26
C CYS A 82 30.61 -10.36 -8.16
N GLY A 83 29.66 -10.57 -9.09
CA GLY A 83 29.65 -11.72 -10.01
C GLY A 83 29.40 -13.09 -9.37
N SER A 84 29.19 -13.09 -8.05
CA SER A 84 28.93 -14.26 -7.22
C SER A 84 27.76 -15.12 -7.71
N ALA A 85 27.87 -16.44 -7.59
CA ALA A 85 26.83 -17.38 -8.03
C ALA A 85 25.52 -17.24 -7.22
N LYS A 86 24.38 -17.57 -7.85
CA LYS A 86 23.03 -17.52 -7.27
C LYS A 86 22.90 -18.15 -5.89
N ARG A 87 23.68 -19.20 -5.58
CA ARG A 87 23.67 -19.89 -4.28
C ARG A 87 23.96 -18.98 -3.07
N TRP A 88 24.66 -17.86 -3.28
CA TRP A 88 24.99 -16.89 -2.23
C TRP A 88 24.00 -15.72 -2.14
N LEU A 89 22.91 -15.79 -2.92
CA LEU A 89 21.83 -14.81 -2.86
C LEU A 89 20.80 -15.28 -1.82
N ALA A 90 20.64 -14.49 -0.77
CA ALA A 90 19.61 -14.70 0.24
C ALA A 90 18.37 -13.85 -0.05
N ARG A 91 17.20 -14.41 0.18
CA ARG A 91 15.90 -13.77 0.02
C ARG A 91 15.42 -13.14 1.32
N PHE A 92 14.82 -11.96 1.21
CA PHE A 92 13.94 -11.38 2.21
C PHE A 92 12.55 -11.23 1.59
N ASP A 93 11.63 -12.11 1.97
CA ASP A 93 10.22 -11.95 1.63
C ASP A 93 9.60 -10.99 2.66
N THR A 94 9.07 -9.88 2.17
CA THR A 94 8.53 -8.79 3.00
C THR A 94 7.05 -8.62 2.74
N TYR A 95 6.28 -8.61 3.82
CA TYR A 95 4.84 -8.44 3.84
C TYR A 95 4.52 -7.11 4.51
N CYS A 96 4.03 -6.14 3.74
CA CYS A 96 3.56 -4.86 4.25
C CYS A 96 2.05 -4.94 4.45
N ILE A 97 1.60 -4.86 5.70
CA ILE A 97 0.19 -4.85 6.08
C ILE A 97 -0.20 -3.42 6.43
N GLU A 98 -1.17 -2.88 5.72
CA GLU A 98 -1.76 -1.58 6.04
C GLU A 98 -2.56 -1.68 7.34
N GLY A 99 -2.28 -0.78 8.30
CA GLY A 99 -3.01 -0.70 9.55
C GLY A 99 -4.37 -0.05 9.37
N GLY A 100 -5.41 -0.74 9.82
CA GLY A 100 -6.79 -0.25 9.78
C GLY A 100 -7.73 -1.16 10.58
N LYS A 101 -9.01 -0.78 10.65
CA LYS A 101 -10.02 -1.54 11.43
C LYS A 101 -10.20 -2.97 10.93
N THR A 102 -10.09 -3.18 9.63
CA THR A 102 -10.29 -4.47 8.98
C THR A 102 -9.07 -5.38 9.09
N THR A 103 -7.88 -4.83 9.31
CA THR A 103 -6.61 -5.58 9.35
C THR A 103 -6.08 -5.80 10.77
N ASP A 104 -6.50 -5.02 11.78
CA ASP A 104 -5.94 -5.11 13.14
C ASP A 104 -6.15 -6.48 13.80
N ALA A 105 -7.37 -7.03 13.75
CA ALA A 105 -7.67 -8.34 14.34
C ALA A 105 -6.92 -9.50 13.62
N PRO A 106 -6.99 -9.63 12.28
CA PRO A 106 -6.17 -10.60 11.53
C PRO A 106 -4.67 -10.46 11.80
N ARG A 107 -4.15 -9.22 11.84
CA ARG A 107 -2.74 -8.95 12.15
C ARG A 107 -2.33 -9.46 13.51
N ARG A 108 -3.12 -9.17 14.57
CA ARG A 108 -2.82 -9.67 15.92
C ARG A 108 -2.87 -11.20 15.98
N ALA A 109 -3.81 -11.82 15.27
CA ALA A 109 -3.91 -13.28 15.17
C ALA A 109 -2.66 -13.86 14.48
N LEU A 110 -2.23 -13.27 13.36
CA LEU A 110 -1.00 -13.66 12.66
C LEU A 110 0.24 -13.56 13.55
N LEU A 111 0.43 -12.40 14.22
CA LEU A 111 1.56 -12.19 15.13
C LEU A 111 1.59 -13.22 16.28
N LYS A 112 0.42 -13.67 16.75
CA LYS A 112 0.32 -14.70 17.79
C LYS A 112 0.64 -16.11 17.29
N LYS A 113 0.33 -16.42 16.02
CA LYS A 113 0.61 -17.71 15.39
C LYS A 113 2.09 -17.84 14.98
N MET A 114 2.81 -16.74 14.80
CA MET A 114 4.20 -16.76 14.33
C MET A 114 5.17 -17.38 15.35
N PRO A 115 6.15 -18.18 14.89
CA PRO A 115 7.24 -18.66 15.74
C PRO A 115 8.03 -17.51 16.34
N GLN A 116 8.21 -17.51 17.67
CA GLN A 116 9.01 -16.50 18.37
C GLN A 116 10.48 -16.91 18.55
N SER A 117 10.85 -18.13 18.13
CA SER A 117 12.19 -18.67 18.31
C SER A 117 13.11 -18.34 17.13
N GLY A 118 14.36 -17.95 17.44
CA GLY A 118 15.46 -17.91 16.46
C GLY A 118 15.49 -16.71 15.52
N ASP A 119 14.81 -15.61 15.82
CA ASP A 119 14.81 -14.35 15.06
C ASP A 119 14.45 -14.52 13.57
N GLN A 120 13.61 -15.53 13.28
CA GLN A 120 13.20 -15.92 11.93
C GLN A 120 12.36 -14.83 11.25
N PHE A 121 11.54 -14.13 12.03
CA PHE A 121 10.70 -13.04 11.54
C PHE A 121 11.07 -11.75 12.26
N LEU A 122 11.19 -10.68 11.50
CA LEU A 122 11.37 -9.33 12.01
C LEU A 122 10.08 -8.54 11.74
N VAL A 123 9.53 -7.93 12.79
CA VAL A 123 8.30 -7.12 12.70
C VAL A 123 8.64 -5.66 12.97
N LEU A 124 8.38 -4.78 12.00
CA LEU A 124 8.65 -3.34 12.09
C LEU A 124 7.35 -2.55 11.91
N GLU A 125 7.20 -1.46 12.66
CA GLU A 125 6.10 -0.51 12.51
C GLU A 125 6.64 0.80 11.92
N LYS A 126 6.02 1.30 10.85
CA LYS A 126 6.30 2.60 10.26
C LYS A 126 5.05 3.46 10.31
N LYS A 127 5.15 4.65 10.89
CA LYS A 127 4.10 5.67 10.78
C LYS A 127 4.23 6.33 9.42
N SER A 128 3.12 6.42 8.71
CA SER A 128 3.00 7.05 7.41
C SER A 128 1.73 7.91 7.40
N ASP A 129 1.50 8.60 6.30
CA ASP A 129 0.27 9.32 6.04
C ASP A 129 -0.52 8.63 4.93
N SER A 130 -1.83 8.88 4.86
CA SER A 130 -2.72 8.20 3.92
C SER A 130 -2.34 8.45 2.46
N ARG A 131 -1.75 9.60 2.17
CA ARG A 131 -1.31 9.94 0.82
C ARG A 131 -0.09 9.12 0.42
N ALA A 132 0.90 8.99 1.30
CA ALA A 132 2.11 8.20 1.07
C ALA A 132 1.79 6.72 0.84
N VAL A 133 0.91 6.14 1.66
CA VAL A 133 0.48 4.73 1.50
C VAL A 133 -0.30 4.53 0.19
N PHE A 134 -1.14 5.50 -0.20
CA PHE A 134 -1.82 5.46 -1.48
C PHE A 134 -0.83 5.44 -2.66
N PHE A 135 0.23 6.27 -2.63
CA PHE A 135 1.27 6.26 -3.66
C PHE A 135 2.12 4.99 -3.65
N GLU A 136 2.49 4.46 -2.48
CA GLU A 136 3.23 3.18 -2.36
C GLU A 136 2.44 2.02 -3.00
N TRP A 137 1.11 2.01 -2.80
CA TRP A 137 0.23 1.06 -3.47
C TRP A 137 0.14 1.29 -4.98
N LEU A 138 0.02 2.54 -5.46
CA LEU A 138 0.03 2.83 -6.90
C LEU A 138 1.33 2.37 -7.57
N ASP A 139 2.46 2.58 -6.93
CA ASP A 139 3.76 2.13 -7.42
C ASP A 139 3.85 0.60 -7.46
N THR A 140 3.36 -0.08 -6.43
CA THR A 140 3.29 -1.55 -6.39
C THR A 140 2.38 -2.08 -7.49
N LEU A 141 1.19 -1.51 -7.63
CA LEU A 141 0.21 -1.88 -8.64
C LEU A 141 0.83 -1.71 -10.04
N ARG A 142 1.51 -0.60 -10.29
CA ARG A 142 2.21 -0.37 -11.56
C ARG A 142 3.25 -1.44 -11.88
N LEU A 143 4.00 -1.93 -10.88
CA LEU A 143 5.01 -2.98 -11.09
C LEU A 143 4.40 -4.34 -11.41
N GLN A 144 3.19 -4.61 -10.93
CA GLN A 144 2.48 -5.87 -11.16
C GLN A 144 1.74 -5.92 -12.51
N LEU A 145 1.49 -4.75 -13.11
CA LEU A 145 0.71 -4.63 -14.34
C LEU A 145 1.59 -4.60 -15.60
N ASP A 146 1.20 -5.38 -16.61
CA ASP A 146 1.75 -5.25 -17.96
C ASP A 146 1.04 -4.13 -18.73
N LEU A 147 1.61 -2.93 -18.65
CA LEU A 147 1.05 -1.74 -19.31
C LEU A 147 1.08 -1.82 -20.86
N SER A 148 1.74 -2.82 -21.45
CA SER A 148 1.75 -3.02 -22.91
C SER A 148 0.45 -3.65 -23.44
N ASN A 149 -0.36 -4.28 -22.57
CA ASN A 149 -1.60 -4.94 -22.93
C ASN A 149 -2.81 -4.24 -22.28
N GLU A 150 -3.80 -3.81 -23.07
CA GLU A 150 -5.00 -3.10 -22.58
C GLU A 150 -5.78 -3.82 -21.47
N HIS A 151 -5.56 -5.13 -21.28
CA HIS A 151 -6.12 -5.89 -20.16
C HIS A 151 -5.75 -5.31 -18.79
N TRP A 152 -4.62 -4.60 -18.67
CA TRP A 152 -4.19 -3.96 -17.43
C TRP A 152 -5.23 -2.97 -16.89
N LEU A 153 -6.08 -2.37 -17.74
CA LEU A 153 -7.15 -1.46 -17.32
C LEU A 153 -8.19 -2.17 -16.46
N LEU A 154 -8.53 -3.42 -16.82
CA LEU A 154 -9.45 -4.25 -16.05
C LEU A 154 -8.82 -4.68 -14.73
N GLU A 155 -7.53 -5.04 -14.75
CA GLU A 155 -6.79 -5.42 -13.56
C GLU A 155 -6.60 -4.24 -12.59
N ALA A 156 -6.31 -3.04 -13.09
CA ALA A 156 -6.24 -1.83 -12.28
C ALA A 156 -7.58 -1.51 -11.64
N THR A 157 -8.70 -1.64 -12.39
CA THR A 157 -10.03 -1.50 -11.80
C THR A 157 -10.32 -2.56 -10.76
N ARG A 158 -9.96 -3.83 -11.02
CA ARG A 158 -10.13 -4.92 -10.05
C ARG A 158 -9.38 -4.64 -8.76
N ASN A 159 -8.10 -4.28 -8.82
CA ASN A 159 -7.29 -3.96 -7.65
C ASN A 159 -7.85 -2.77 -6.84
N TYR A 160 -8.36 -1.74 -7.53
CA TYR A 160 -9.03 -0.63 -6.88
C TYR A 160 -10.32 -1.07 -6.16
N LEU A 161 -11.14 -1.91 -6.81
CA LEU A 161 -12.38 -2.42 -6.23
C LEU A 161 -12.13 -3.41 -5.09
N GLU A 162 -11.12 -4.26 -5.20
CA GLU A 162 -10.62 -5.14 -4.13
C GLU A 162 -10.24 -4.31 -2.90
N ARG A 163 -9.50 -3.21 -3.10
CA ARG A 163 -9.15 -2.32 -2.00
C ARG A 163 -10.36 -1.59 -1.40
N ARG A 164 -11.35 -1.21 -2.21
CA ARG A 164 -12.55 -0.48 -1.78
C ARG A 164 -13.55 -1.37 -1.03
N GLU A 165 -13.84 -2.55 -1.56
CA GLU A 165 -14.85 -3.48 -1.07
C GLU A 165 -14.22 -4.87 -0.89
N PRO A 166 -13.36 -5.05 0.12
CA PRO A 166 -12.51 -6.23 0.16
C PRO A 166 -13.22 -7.50 0.64
N LYS A 167 -14.49 -7.39 1.06
CA LYS A 167 -15.35 -8.54 1.39
C LYS A 167 -15.92 -9.21 0.14
N THR A 168 -15.90 -8.52 -0.99
CA THR A 168 -16.42 -9.04 -2.25
C THR A 168 -15.36 -9.93 -2.90
N ASN A 169 -15.78 -11.09 -3.41
CA ASN A 169 -14.90 -11.98 -4.18
C ASN A 169 -14.71 -11.43 -5.61
N TRP A 170 -13.82 -10.46 -5.77
CA TRP A 170 -13.60 -9.79 -7.04
C TRP A 170 -12.98 -10.69 -8.11
N GLU A 171 -12.28 -11.76 -7.73
CA GLU A 171 -11.76 -12.75 -8.69
C GLU A 171 -12.91 -13.45 -9.42
N GLU A 172 -13.95 -13.86 -8.70
CA GLU A 172 -15.15 -14.46 -9.29
C GLU A 172 -15.94 -13.46 -10.15
N VAL A 173 -16.01 -12.21 -9.70
CA VAL A 173 -16.67 -11.13 -10.46
C VAL A 173 -15.94 -10.87 -11.77
N PHE A 174 -14.61 -10.77 -11.75
CA PHE A 174 -13.77 -10.45 -12.91
C PHE A 174 -13.43 -11.65 -13.81
N GLY A 175 -13.62 -12.88 -13.35
CA GLY A 175 -13.10 -14.09 -14.02
C GLY A 175 -13.52 -14.29 -15.49
N ALA A 176 -14.71 -13.81 -15.89
CA ALA A 176 -15.19 -13.89 -17.28
C ALA A 176 -15.45 -12.51 -17.91
N MET A 177 -14.88 -11.45 -17.33
CA MET A 177 -15.16 -10.09 -17.77
C MET A 177 -14.29 -9.64 -18.92
N ARG A 178 -14.92 -8.88 -19.82
CA ARG A 178 -14.28 -8.31 -21.00
C ARG A 178 -14.27 -6.78 -20.99
N ALA A 179 -15.14 -6.16 -20.21
CA ALA A 179 -15.24 -4.70 -20.15
C ALA A 179 -15.83 -4.20 -18.83
N VAL A 180 -15.37 -3.02 -18.41
CA VAL A 180 -16.00 -2.21 -17.37
C VAL A 180 -16.64 -1.00 -18.02
N ARG A 181 -17.86 -0.65 -17.61
CA ARG A 181 -18.65 0.46 -18.15
C ARG A 181 -19.27 1.29 -17.03
N ARG A 182 -19.51 2.56 -17.33
CA ARG A 182 -20.34 3.42 -16.49
C ARG A 182 -21.80 2.97 -16.59
N SER A 183 -22.45 2.84 -15.45
CA SER A 183 -23.90 2.67 -15.36
C SER A 183 -24.58 4.04 -15.27
N ASN A 184 -25.68 4.20 -16.02
CA ASN A 184 -26.57 5.36 -15.86
C ASN A 184 -27.79 5.05 -14.99
N ARG A 185 -28.03 3.76 -14.67
CA ARG A 185 -29.15 3.32 -13.84
C ARG A 185 -28.79 3.13 -12.37
N LEU A 186 -27.53 2.82 -12.08
CA LEU A 186 -27.06 2.59 -10.71
C LEU A 186 -26.68 3.92 -10.07
N ALA A 187 -27.31 4.23 -8.93
CA ALA A 187 -26.88 5.34 -8.09
C ALA A 187 -25.61 4.97 -7.29
N GLU A 188 -25.53 3.73 -6.79
CA GLU A 188 -24.44 3.23 -5.96
C GLU A 188 -24.07 1.79 -6.34
N GLY A 189 -22.86 1.36 -5.94
CA GLY A 189 -22.37 0.00 -6.14
C GLY A 189 -22.09 -0.36 -7.60
N TRP A 190 -22.31 -1.63 -7.93
CA TRP A 190 -22.01 -2.21 -9.22
C TRP A 190 -22.97 -3.33 -9.56
N GLU A 191 -23.06 -3.67 -10.84
CA GLU A 191 -23.89 -4.75 -11.36
C GLU A 191 -23.15 -5.47 -12.48
N ARG A 192 -23.24 -6.81 -12.48
CA ARG A 192 -22.69 -7.64 -13.55
C ARG A 192 -23.79 -8.01 -14.52
N ASP A 193 -23.52 -7.82 -15.80
CA ASP A 193 -24.40 -8.24 -16.90
C ASP A 193 -23.55 -8.93 -17.98
N GLY A 194 -23.65 -10.26 -18.00
CA GLY A 194 -22.82 -11.13 -18.83
C GLY A 194 -21.32 -10.92 -18.60
N GLY A 195 -20.62 -10.52 -19.66
CA GLY A 195 -19.18 -10.22 -19.67
C GLY A 195 -18.82 -8.77 -19.36
N ARG A 196 -19.75 -7.98 -18.80
CA ARG A 196 -19.57 -6.56 -18.50
C ARG A 196 -19.85 -6.25 -17.03
N LEU A 197 -19.04 -5.38 -16.43
CA LEU A 197 -19.31 -4.75 -15.14
C LEU A 197 -19.80 -3.33 -15.35
N PHE A 198 -20.97 -3.05 -14.81
CA PHE A 198 -21.54 -1.72 -14.75
C PHE A 198 -21.27 -1.12 -13.38
N LEU A 199 -20.44 -0.08 -13.33
CA LEU A 199 -20.12 0.64 -12.10
C LEU A 199 -21.01 1.88 -11.97
N ALA A 200 -21.49 2.17 -10.75
CA ALA A 200 -22.13 3.45 -10.47
C ALA A 200 -21.19 4.63 -10.84
N PRO A 201 -21.74 5.79 -11.28
CA PRO A 201 -20.95 6.91 -11.80
C PRO A 201 -19.78 7.32 -10.93
N ARG A 202 -19.96 7.30 -9.61
CA ARG A 202 -18.92 7.65 -8.64
C ARG A 202 -17.75 6.67 -8.66
N ILE A 203 -18.03 5.37 -8.54
CA ILE A 203 -17.01 4.31 -8.52
C ILE A 203 -16.28 4.25 -9.85
N TYR A 204 -17.01 4.42 -10.95
CA TYR A 204 -16.43 4.47 -12.29
C TYR A 204 -15.45 5.66 -12.46
N SER A 205 -15.82 6.84 -11.95
CA SER A 205 -14.97 8.04 -12.01
C SER A 205 -13.68 7.86 -11.19
N GLU A 206 -13.78 7.24 -10.01
CA GLU A 206 -12.61 6.91 -9.19
C GLU A 206 -11.71 5.86 -9.87
N ALA A 207 -12.29 4.81 -10.48
CA ALA A 207 -11.54 3.82 -11.23
C ALA A 207 -10.78 4.43 -12.43
N LEU A 208 -11.38 5.38 -13.15
CA LEU A 208 -10.70 6.13 -14.21
C LEU A 208 -9.51 6.93 -13.67
N LEU A 209 -9.66 7.56 -12.50
CA LEU A 209 -8.60 8.32 -11.86
C LEU A 209 -7.43 7.41 -11.46
N ILE A 210 -7.69 6.21 -10.92
CA ILE A 210 -6.64 5.21 -10.64
C ILE A 210 -5.89 4.81 -11.92
N GLN A 211 -6.60 4.46 -12.99
CA GLN A 211 -5.98 4.10 -14.28
C GLN A 211 -5.10 5.23 -14.82
N TYR A 212 -5.61 6.46 -14.74
CA TYR A 212 -4.86 7.65 -15.13
C TYR A 212 -3.58 7.78 -14.31
N LEU A 213 -3.65 7.65 -12.98
CA LEU A 213 -2.49 7.79 -12.09
C LEU A 213 -1.42 6.72 -12.35
N VAL A 214 -1.82 5.46 -12.54
CA VAL A 214 -0.90 4.34 -12.83
C VAL A 214 -0.14 4.58 -14.14
N SER A 215 -0.81 5.10 -15.17
CA SER A 215 -0.25 5.23 -16.52
C SER A 215 0.33 6.61 -16.86
N ARG A 216 0.11 7.65 -16.04
CA ARG A 216 0.48 9.06 -16.31
C ARG A 216 1.92 9.25 -16.75
N SER A 217 2.85 8.47 -16.19
CA SER A 217 4.29 8.59 -16.44
C SER A 217 4.77 7.92 -17.73
N GLN A 218 3.92 7.16 -18.44
CA GLN A 218 4.38 6.32 -19.54
C GLN A 218 4.35 7.02 -20.90
N ALA A 219 3.41 7.96 -21.16
CA ALA A 219 3.25 8.49 -22.53
C ALA A 219 2.47 9.83 -22.64
N HIS A 220 2.90 10.90 -21.96
CA HIS A 220 2.30 12.26 -22.07
C HIS A 220 0.77 12.31 -21.84
N GLY A 221 0.30 11.63 -20.81
CA GLY A 221 -1.13 11.49 -20.46
C GLY A 221 -1.39 10.13 -19.82
N GLY A 222 -2.55 9.96 -19.21
CA GLY A 222 -2.97 8.68 -18.62
C GLY A 222 -3.87 7.91 -19.59
N MET A 223 -3.56 6.65 -19.83
CA MET A 223 -4.43 5.72 -20.54
C MET A 223 -5.49 5.19 -19.55
N THR A 224 -6.75 5.21 -19.98
CA THR A 224 -7.91 4.82 -19.18
C THR A 224 -8.89 4.02 -20.03
N LEU A 225 -9.97 3.51 -19.43
CA LEU A 225 -11.11 2.96 -20.18
C LEU A 225 -11.73 4.00 -21.14
N GLU A 226 -11.53 5.29 -20.85
CA GLU A 226 -11.83 6.49 -21.64
C GLU A 226 -10.96 6.70 -22.88
N GLY A 227 -9.96 5.85 -23.08
CA GLY A 227 -8.82 6.15 -23.93
C GLY A 227 -7.81 7.02 -23.20
N ARG A 228 -6.97 7.72 -23.97
CA ARG A 228 -5.92 8.57 -23.42
C ARG A 228 -6.45 9.93 -23.04
N LEU A 229 -6.23 10.33 -21.79
CA LEU A 229 -6.67 11.60 -21.24
C LEU A 229 -5.45 12.42 -20.79
N THR A 230 -5.46 13.71 -21.10
CA THR A 230 -4.62 14.68 -20.37
C THR A 230 -5.26 14.97 -19.00
N LEU A 231 -4.52 15.64 -18.11
CA LEU A 231 -5.10 16.09 -16.84
C LEU A 231 -6.33 16.98 -17.05
N MET A 232 -6.25 17.86 -18.05
CA MET A 232 -7.35 18.77 -18.40
C MET A 232 -8.58 18.00 -18.87
N ASP A 233 -8.39 16.99 -19.72
CA ASP A 233 -9.50 16.19 -20.24
C ASP A 233 -10.13 15.35 -19.14
N LEU A 234 -9.32 14.78 -18.26
CA LEU A 234 -9.81 14.05 -17.08
C LEU A 234 -10.68 14.96 -16.21
N ILE A 235 -10.17 16.13 -15.81
CA ILE A 235 -10.90 17.06 -14.93
C ILE A 235 -12.19 17.56 -15.59
N ARG A 236 -12.14 17.93 -16.87
CA ARG A 236 -13.34 18.34 -17.64
C ARG A 236 -14.39 17.24 -17.60
N ARG A 237 -13.96 15.99 -17.73
CA ARG A 237 -14.84 14.82 -17.76
C ARG A 237 -15.43 14.48 -16.40
N LEU A 238 -14.63 14.55 -15.33
CA LEU A 238 -15.08 14.40 -13.95
C LEU A 238 -16.07 15.50 -13.55
N ARG A 239 -15.92 16.71 -14.09
CA ARG A 239 -16.89 17.79 -13.89
C ARG A 239 -18.18 17.52 -14.65
N TYR A 240 -18.09 17.15 -15.93
CA TYR A 240 -19.26 16.83 -16.75
C TYR A 240 -20.06 15.63 -16.20
N SER A 241 -19.40 14.65 -15.59
CA SER A 241 -20.08 13.53 -14.95
C SER A 241 -20.80 13.90 -13.64
N GLY A 242 -20.58 15.11 -13.11
CA GLY A 242 -21.05 15.57 -11.80
C GLY A 242 -20.24 15.01 -10.63
N TYR A 243 -19.13 14.30 -10.88
CA TYR A 243 -18.34 13.67 -9.82
C TYR A 243 -17.68 14.71 -8.91
N LEU A 244 -17.08 15.77 -9.47
CA LEU A 244 -16.43 16.81 -8.67
C LEU A 244 -17.41 17.50 -7.70
N ASP A 245 -18.62 17.81 -8.18
CA ASP A 245 -19.67 18.41 -7.35
C ASP A 245 -20.11 17.45 -6.23
N GLN A 246 -20.27 16.15 -6.54
CA GLN A 246 -20.62 15.12 -5.56
C GLN A 246 -19.58 14.97 -4.45
N VAL A 247 -18.30 15.19 -4.75
CA VAL A 247 -17.21 15.14 -3.75
C VAL A 247 -16.86 16.51 -3.17
N GLY A 248 -17.59 17.57 -3.55
CA GLY A 248 -17.43 18.92 -2.99
C GLY A 248 -16.21 19.68 -3.49
N ILE A 249 -15.64 19.31 -4.64
CA ILE A 249 -14.50 20.00 -5.25
C ILE A 249 -15.03 21.05 -6.23
N THR A 250 -14.91 22.33 -5.87
CA THR A 250 -15.45 23.46 -6.65
C THR A 250 -14.36 24.29 -7.34
N GLU A 251 -13.09 24.02 -7.04
CA GLU A 251 -11.92 24.68 -7.61
C GLU A 251 -11.90 24.53 -9.13
N HIS A 252 -11.33 25.52 -9.82
CA HIS A 252 -11.24 25.52 -11.28
C HIS A 252 -9.82 25.28 -11.77
N GLU A 253 -8.82 25.51 -10.91
CA GLU A 253 -7.43 25.26 -11.27
C GLU A 253 -7.17 23.74 -11.36
N PRO A 254 -6.63 23.25 -12.48
CA PRO A 254 -6.40 21.83 -12.69
C PRO A 254 -5.48 21.19 -11.64
N GLY A 255 -4.47 21.93 -11.17
CA GLY A 255 -3.54 21.48 -10.14
C GLY A 255 -4.25 21.27 -8.80
N GLU A 256 -4.98 22.28 -8.33
CA GLU A 256 -5.72 22.21 -7.05
C GLU A 256 -6.78 21.10 -7.06
N VAL A 257 -7.53 20.98 -8.15
CA VAL A 257 -8.52 19.90 -8.31
C VAL A 257 -7.85 18.54 -8.23
N PHE A 258 -6.69 18.36 -8.88
CA PHE A 258 -5.95 17.11 -8.88
C PHE A 258 -5.44 16.74 -7.48
N GLU A 259 -4.92 17.71 -6.73
CA GLU A 259 -4.47 17.52 -5.36
C GLU A 259 -5.61 17.07 -4.45
N LYS A 260 -6.75 17.77 -4.49
CA LYS A 260 -7.94 17.40 -3.70
C LYS A 260 -8.50 16.03 -4.09
N LEU A 261 -8.41 15.65 -5.36
CA LEU A 261 -8.79 14.32 -5.83
C LEU A 261 -7.88 13.22 -5.25
N ILE A 262 -6.58 13.47 -5.18
CA ILE A 262 -5.63 12.54 -4.54
C ILE A 262 -5.94 12.39 -3.06
N ASP A 263 -6.10 13.51 -2.34
CA ASP A 263 -6.38 13.49 -0.91
C ASP A 263 -7.72 12.79 -0.63
N ARG A 264 -8.71 13.01 -1.50
CA ARG A 264 -9.98 12.30 -1.44
C ARG A 264 -9.79 10.79 -1.63
N LEU A 265 -9.09 10.35 -2.67
CA LEU A 265 -8.85 8.93 -2.91
C LEU A 265 -8.11 8.27 -1.75
N ALA A 266 -7.09 8.94 -1.22
CA ALA A 266 -6.37 8.50 -0.03
C ALA A 266 -7.30 8.40 1.19
N SER A 267 -8.23 9.33 1.38
CA SER A 267 -9.19 9.32 2.49
C SER A 267 -10.38 8.34 2.33
N THR A 268 -10.74 7.96 1.10
CA THR A 268 -12.02 7.29 0.81
C THR A 268 -12.10 5.84 1.24
N SER A 269 -10.96 5.18 1.47
CA SER A 269 -10.98 3.82 2.01
C SER A 269 -11.16 3.86 3.54
N ASP A 270 -11.89 2.91 4.11
CA ASP A 270 -12.24 2.83 5.54
C ASP A 270 -11.06 2.52 6.52
N TRP A 271 -9.81 2.65 6.09
CA TRP A 271 -8.58 2.34 6.84
C TRP A 271 -8.22 3.41 7.88
N SER A 272 -8.76 4.62 7.71
CA SER A 272 -8.20 5.82 8.34
C SER A 272 -8.99 6.39 9.53
N ARG A 273 -10.19 5.86 9.83
CA ARG A 273 -10.96 6.29 10.99
C ARG A 273 -10.40 5.69 12.29
N ASP A 274 -9.23 6.12 12.72
CA ASP A 274 -8.86 6.01 14.13
C ASP A 274 -9.70 7.03 14.91
N THR A 275 -10.86 6.61 15.40
CA THR A 275 -11.70 7.41 16.30
C THR A 275 -11.14 7.40 17.72
N SER A 276 -9.83 7.60 17.89
CA SER A 276 -9.22 7.72 19.22
C SER A 276 -9.25 9.15 19.77
N ASP A 277 -9.46 10.18 18.93
CA ASP A 277 -9.46 11.60 19.38
C ASP A 277 -10.83 12.30 19.27
N ARG A 278 -11.93 11.54 19.40
CA ARG A 278 -13.19 12.16 19.84
C ARG A 278 -13.13 12.32 21.36
N VAL A 279 -12.67 13.49 21.81
CA VAL A 279 -12.99 14.03 23.14
C VAL A 279 -14.51 14.22 23.19
N ILE A 280 -15.24 13.14 23.49
CA ILE A 280 -16.61 13.20 23.94
C ILE A 280 -16.55 13.68 25.38
N GLY A 281 -16.66 15.00 25.52
CA GLY A 281 -16.96 15.64 26.78
C GLY A 281 -18.24 15.03 27.37
N SER A 282 -18.06 14.44 28.55
CA SER A 282 -19.02 14.39 29.65
C SER A 282 -20.35 13.66 29.46
N LYS A 283 -20.41 12.40 29.93
CA LYS A 283 -21.56 11.95 30.74
C LYS A 283 -21.26 12.26 32.21
N LYS A 284 -21.75 13.40 32.70
CA LYS A 284 -21.84 13.67 34.14
C LYS A 284 -23.24 13.28 34.62
N THR A 285 -23.24 12.37 35.57
CA THR A 285 -24.36 11.92 36.39
C THR A 285 -25.06 13.09 37.09
N THR A 286 -26.38 13.04 37.10
CA THR A 286 -27.30 13.93 37.80
C THR A 286 -27.19 13.79 39.31
N LYS A 287 -27.00 14.91 40.04
CA LYS A 287 -27.82 15.27 41.23
C LYS A 287 -27.57 16.71 41.71
N LYS A 288 -28.70 17.43 41.81
CA LYS A 288 -29.06 18.73 42.43
C LYS A 288 -28.09 19.36 43.44
N ALA A 289 -27.88 20.69 43.36
CA ALA A 289 -28.54 21.69 44.22
C ALA A 289 -28.09 23.16 43.99
N SER A 290 -29.08 24.06 44.00
CA SER A 290 -29.13 25.47 44.48
C SER A 290 -28.25 26.62 43.91
N ARG A 291 -28.99 27.58 43.31
CA ARG A 291 -29.02 29.06 43.50
C ARG A 291 -27.84 29.99 43.13
N LYS A 292 -28.18 30.89 42.17
CA LYS A 292 -27.90 32.35 42.02
C LYS A 292 -26.44 32.83 41.80
N SER A 293 -26.14 33.43 40.64
CA SER A 293 -26.25 34.90 40.37
C SER A 293 -25.56 35.34 39.07
N SER A 294 -26.26 36.21 38.33
CA SER A 294 -25.86 37.35 37.47
C SER A 294 -24.66 37.34 36.50
N LYS A 295 -24.98 37.89 35.30
CA LYS A 295 -24.19 38.78 34.39
C LYS A 295 -23.12 38.13 33.50
N SER A 296 -23.36 38.05 32.19
CA SER A 296 -23.31 39.16 31.22
C SER A 296 -23.08 38.61 29.80
N ARG A 297 -23.82 39.21 28.86
CA ARG A 297 -23.92 38.87 27.45
C ARG A 297 -22.65 39.36 26.73
N LYS A 298 -21.98 38.48 25.97
CA LYS A 298 -21.13 38.90 24.85
C LYS A 298 -21.37 37.98 23.67
N SER A 299 -22.15 38.48 22.72
CA SER A 299 -22.37 37.89 21.41
C SER A 299 -21.04 37.83 20.66
N LYS A 300 -20.62 36.63 20.27
CA LYS A 300 -19.58 36.45 19.25
C LYS A 300 -20.23 35.80 18.04
N THR A 301 -20.35 36.61 17.01
CA THR A 301 -20.80 36.31 15.65
C THR A 301 -20.09 35.06 15.14
N ALA A 302 -20.85 34.03 14.76
CA ALA A 302 -20.31 32.86 14.08
C ALA A 302 -20.02 33.25 12.63
N GLY A 303 -18.74 33.38 12.29
CA GLY A 303 -18.29 33.39 10.91
C GLY A 303 -18.38 31.97 10.31
N PRO A 304 -18.54 31.85 8.99
CA PRO A 304 -18.65 30.55 8.32
C PRO A 304 -17.35 29.75 8.53
N ALA A 305 -17.50 28.46 8.78
CA ALA A 305 -16.40 27.52 8.95
C ALA A 305 -15.49 27.56 7.72
N ALA A 306 -14.19 27.76 7.96
CA ALA A 306 -13.16 27.54 6.95
C ALA A 306 -13.24 26.09 6.44
N PRO A 307 -12.95 25.83 5.15
CA PRO A 307 -13.01 24.48 4.61
C PRO A 307 -12.06 23.59 5.41
N ASP A 308 -12.58 22.44 5.85
CA ASP A 308 -11.79 21.41 6.53
C ASP A 308 -10.56 21.10 5.66
N GLU A 309 -9.37 21.51 6.11
CA GLU A 309 -8.13 20.97 5.58
C GLU A 309 -8.22 19.45 5.73
N ILE A 310 -8.19 18.73 4.62
CA ILE A 310 -8.08 17.27 4.63
C ILE A 310 -6.65 16.98 5.08
N ILE A 311 -6.42 16.99 6.39
CA ILE A 311 -5.15 16.64 7.00
C ILE A 311 -4.88 15.18 6.65
N ALA A 312 -3.79 14.91 5.92
CA ALA A 312 -3.36 13.56 5.59
C ALA A 312 -3.36 12.71 6.86
N GLU A 313 -4.24 11.72 6.89
CA GLU A 313 -4.52 10.95 8.10
C GLU A 313 -3.34 10.02 8.41
N ARG A 314 -3.03 9.84 9.69
CA ARG A 314 -1.90 9.01 10.11
C ARG A 314 -2.26 7.54 9.99
N VAL A 315 -1.42 6.80 9.26
CA VAL A 315 -1.59 5.37 9.03
C VAL A 315 -0.36 4.64 9.54
N LYS A 316 -0.56 3.47 10.13
CA LYS A 316 0.53 2.58 10.54
C LYS A 316 0.72 1.49 9.50
N LEU A 317 1.92 1.32 9.00
CA LEU A 317 2.30 0.17 8.18
C LEU A 317 3.05 -0.83 9.06
N HIS A 318 2.68 -2.10 8.95
CA HIS A 318 3.33 -3.21 9.65
C HIS A 318 4.09 -4.06 8.64
N TYR A 319 5.42 -4.04 8.70
CA TYR A 319 6.28 -4.86 7.86
C TYR A 319 6.66 -6.13 8.62
N ILE A 320 6.40 -7.29 8.02
CA ILE A 320 6.87 -8.59 8.47
C ILE A 320 7.92 -9.06 7.47
N ILE A 321 9.15 -9.26 7.93
CA ILE A 321 10.28 -9.64 7.09
C ILE A 321 10.69 -11.06 7.47
N ASP A 322 10.66 -11.97 6.50
CA ASP A 322 11.13 -13.34 6.67
C ASP A 322 12.66 -13.41 6.46
N ARG A 323 13.37 -13.90 7.48
CA ARG A 323 14.84 -13.99 7.51
C ARG A 323 15.34 -15.42 7.42
N ARG A 324 14.48 -16.43 7.22
CA ARG A 324 14.89 -17.85 7.30
C ARG A 324 15.91 -18.24 6.23
N ASP A 325 15.62 -17.96 4.95
CA ASP A 325 16.56 -18.21 3.83
C ASP A 325 17.89 -17.47 4.05
N PHE A 326 17.82 -16.23 4.55
CA PHE A 326 18.99 -15.44 4.92
C PHE A 326 19.84 -16.10 6.02
N LEU A 327 19.22 -16.49 7.14
CA LEU A 327 19.91 -17.10 8.27
C LEU A 327 20.52 -18.46 7.92
N GLU A 328 19.86 -19.23 7.05
CA GLU A 328 20.38 -20.50 6.55
C GLU A 328 21.58 -20.29 5.61
N LYS A 329 21.44 -19.45 4.59
CA LYS A 329 22.52 -19.20 3.62
C LYS A 329 23.72 -18.49 4.24
N ALA A 330 23.51 -17.63 5.25
CA ALA A 330 24.61 -17.01 5.98
C ALA A 330 25.54 -18.05 6.62
N LYS A 331 24.98 -19.17 7.14
CA LYS A 331 25.78 -20.29 7.67
C LYS A 331 26.58 -20.98 6.57
N SER A 332 25.96 -21.21 5.41
CA SER A 332 26.61 -21.84 4.26
C SER A 332 27.77 -21.01 3.74
N VAL A 333 27.59 -19.69 3.61
CA VAL A 333 28.66 -18.78 3.17
C VAL A 333 29.78 -18.72 4.20
N TYR A 334 29.47 -18.61 5.50
CA TYR A 334 30.47 -18.66 6.56
C TYR A 334 31.34 -19.92 6.47
N ALA A 335 30.72 -21.09 6.31
CA ALA A 335 31.45 -22.35 6.18
C ALA A 335 32.44 -22.33 4.99
N SER A 336 32.09 -21.68 3.89
CA SER A 336 32.99 -21.55 2.72
C SER A 336 34.14 -20.54 2.90
N TYR A 337 33.97 -19.54 3.77
CA TYR A 337 35.00 -18.52 4.06
C TYR A 337 35.91 -18.90 5.25
N ALA A 338 35.51 -19.89 6.04
CA ALA A 338 36.26 -20.40 7.17
C ALA A 338 37.13 -21.64 6.84
N ALA A 339 36.95 -22.21 5.65
CA ALA A 339 37.81 -23.23 5.05
C ALA A 339 38.98 -22.56 4.34
#